data_AF-A0A815NW83-F1
#
_entry.id   AF-A0A815NW83-F1
#
_cell.length_a   1.000
_cell.length_b   1.000
_cell.length_c   1.000
_cell.angle_alpha   90.00
_cell.angle_beta   90.00
_cell.angle_gamma   90.00
#
_symmetry.space_group_name_H-M   'P 1'
#
loop_
_entity.id
_entity.type
_entity.pdbx_description
1 polymer ?
#
loop_
_entity_poly.entity_id
_entity_poly.type
_entity_poly.pdbx_seq_one_letter_code
_entity_poly.pdbx_strand_id
1 'polypeptide(L)'
;MKKSKEIYDLNPDNPPWFNVRSLDYNTTFSRFQPNTSISEIVQKIMIEQWNSLISYDQFYESCAPTYCTYSQRIYKKNIFETMIMLLSLIGGLIFALRLIVPPLVNFVFNSLTRTKKEQNQTQGNRYSDIYPIGSKNAIRTNVS
;
A
#
# COMPACT_ATOMS: atom_id res chain seq x y z
N MET A 1 -4.94 -43.96 -11.40
CA MET A 1 -5.03 -44.73 -10.14
C MET A 1 -4.29 -43.95 -9.07
N LYS A 2 -4.87 -42.93 -8.41
CA LYS A 2 -5.78 -42.99 -7.26
C LYS A 2 -5.32 -43.97 -6.18
N LYS A 3 -4.32 -43.59 -5.38
CA LYS A 3 -3.92 -44.28 -4.14
C LYS A 3 -3.40 -43.32 -3.06
N SER A 4 -4.06 -42.17 -2.91
CA SER A 4 -3.79 -41.20 -1.83
C SER A 4 -5.01 -40.93 -0.95
N LYS A 5 -6.08 -41.73 -1.09
CA LYS A 5 -7.35 -41.54 -0.37
C LYS A 5 -7.62 -42.57 0.74
N GLU A 6 -6.74 -43.55 0.95
CA GLU A 6 -6.99 -44.70 1.83
C GLU A 6 -6.34 -44.62 3.22
N ILE A 7 -5.74 -43.49 3.62
CA ILE A 7 -5.14 -43.36 4.98
C ILE A 7 -6.09 -42.67 5.98
N TYR A 8 -7.27 -42.21 5.56
CA TYR A 8 -8.19 -41.45 6.43
C TYR A 8 -9.36 -42.26 7.02
N ASP A 9 -9.45 -43.56 6.76
CA ASP A 9 -10.50 -44.43 7.32
C ASP A 9 -9.99 -45.25 8.52
N LEU A 10 -9.37 -44.58 9.50
CA LEU A 10 -9.22 -45.15 10.84
C LEU A 10 -10.44 -44.75 11.69
N ASN A 11 -11.27 -45.77 11.91
CA ASN A 11 -12.46 -45.86 12.76
C ASN A 11 -12.34 -45.10 14.10
N PRO A 12 -13.45 -44.56 14.65
CA PRO A 12 -13.48 -43.41 15.57
C PRO A 12 -13.30 -43.74 17.06
N ASP A 13 -12.87 -44.95 17.40
CA ASP A 13 -12.70 -45.34 18.79
C ASP A 13 -11.22 -45.26 19.17
N ASN A 14 -10.91 -44.16 19.85
CA ASN A 14 -9.71 -43.85 20.61
C ASN A 14 -9.10 -45.15 21.16
N PRO A 15 -7.91 -45.58 20.70
CA PRO A 15 -7.31 -46.77 21.29
C PRO A 15 -7.07 -46.50 22.79
N PRO A 16 -7.17 -47.50 23.68
CA PRO A 16 -7.12 -47.31 25.13
C PRO A 16 -5.81 -46.66 25.64
N TRP A 17 -4.79 -46.61 24.79
CA TRP A 17 -3.51 -45.95 25.04
C TRP A 17 -3.44 -44.51 24.50
N PHE A 18 -4.48 -43.93 23.89
CA PHE A 18 -4.45 -42.55 23.41
C PHE A 18 -5.34 -41.65 24.27
N ASN A 19 -4.94 -41.45 25.52
CA ASN A 19 -5.57 -40.51 26.45
C ASN A 19 -4.71 -39.25 26.57
N VAL A 20 -4.62 -38.49 25.47
CA VAL A 20 -3.98 -37.16 25.45
C VAL A 20 -5.08 -36.12 25.58
N ARG A 21 -4.96 -35.26 26.59
CA ARG A 21 -5.93 -34.19 26.84
C ARG A 21 -5.32 -32.85 26.42
N SER A 22 -5.98 -32.17 25.50
CA SER A 22 -5.66 -30.78 25.14
C SER A 22 -6.00 -29.83 26.28
N LEU A 23 -5.38 -28.65 26.29
CA LEU A 23 -5.66 -27.57 27.24
C LEU A 23 -7.17 -27.39 27.44
N ASP A 24 -7.60 -27.51 28.70
CA ASP A 24 -8.98 -27.33 29.11
C ASP A 24 -9.09 -26.04 29.94
N TYR A 25 -10.20 -25.32 29.76
CA TYR A 25 -10.48 -24.10 30.51
C TYR A 25 -10.92 -24.41 31.96
N ASN A 26 -11.31 -25.66 32.24
CA ASN A 26 -11.70 -26.08 33.57
C ASN A 26 -10.48 -26.17 34.51
N THR A 27 -10.39 -25.20 35.42
CA THR A 27 -9.28 -25.01 36.35
C THR A 27 -9.12 -26.13 37.39
N THR A 28 -10.12 -26.99 37.55
CA THR A 28 -10.12 -28.06 38.56
C THR A 28 -9.22 -29.24 38.17
N PHE A 29 -9.00 -29.44 36.87
CA PHE A 29 -8.26 -30.58 36.33
C PHE A 29 -7.13 -30.18 35.35
N SER A 30 -6.89 -28.88 35.18
CA SER A 30 -5.82 -28.38 34.33
C SER A 30 -4.48 -28.36 35.07
N ARG A 31 -3.43 -28.81 34.38
CA ARG A 31 -2.02 -28.65 34.78
C ARG A 31 -1.61 -27.17 34.76
N PHE A 32 -2.28 -26.35 33.97
CA PHE A 32 -1.98 -24.94 33.81
C PHE A 32 -2.85 -24.11 34.76
N GLN A 33 -2.19 -23.38 35.66
CA GLN A 33 -2.91 -22.46 36.53
C GLN A 33 -3.41 -21.24 35.73
N PRO A 34 -4.52 -20.60 36.11
CA PRO A 34 -5.08 -19.45 35.38
C PRO A 34 -4.14 -18.23 35.27
N ASN A 35 -3.15 -18.13 36.16
CA ASN A 35 -2.11 -17.11 36.18
C ASN A 35 -0.88 -17.46 35.32
N THR A 36 -0.87 -18.63 34.65
CA THR A 36 0.23 -19.06 33.78
C THR A 36 0.28 -18.18 32.53
N SER A 37 1.47 -17.74 32.15
CA SER A 37 1.65 -16.95 30.92
C SER A 37 1.32 -17.77 29.67
N ILE A 38 0.74 -17.12 28.65
CA ILE A 38 0.46 -17.76 27.35
C ILE A 38 1.74 -18.35 26.74
N SER A 39 2.88 -17.67 26.90
CA SER A 39 4.17 -18.16 26.44
C SER A 39 4.56 -19.51 27.04
N GLU A 40 4.31 -19.70 28.34
CA GLU A 40 4.63 -20.96 29.02
C GLU A 40 3.67 -22.08 28.62
N ILE A 41 2.40 -21.75 28.39
CA ILE A 41 1.38 -22.69 27.88
C ILE A 41 1.74 -23.18 26.47
N VAL A 42 2.17 -22.26 25.58
CA VAL A 42 2.62 -22.57 24.21
C VAL A 42 3.90 -23.40 24.22
N GLN A 43 4.87 -23.10 25.08
CA GLN A 43 6.11 -23.89 25.20
C GLN A 43 5.85 -25.34 25.63
N LYS A 44 4.80 -25.57 26.40
CA LYS A 44 4.34 -26.91 26.81
C LYS A 44 3.32 -27.50 25.83
N ILE A 45 3.25 -26.95 24.61
CA ILE A 45 2.36 -27.33 23.50
C ILE A 45 0.89 -27.51 23.87
N MET A 46 0.44 -26.83 24.93
CA MET A 46 -0.94 -26.85 25.41
C MET A 46 -1.47 -28.26 25.74
N ILE A 47 -0.61 -29.17 26.20
CA ILE A 47 -1.00 -30.54 26.61
C ILE A 47 -1.10 -30.64 28.13
N GLU A 48 -2.24 -31.15 28.60
CA GLU A 48 -2.55 -31.34 30.02
C GLU A 48 -1.91 -32.61 30.57
N GLN A 49 -2.10 -33.74 29.89
CA GLN A 49 -1.50 -35.02 30.25
C GLN A 49 -0.76 -35.65 29.07
N TRP A 50 0.46 -36.12 29.35
CA TRP A 50 1.25 -36.92 28.43
C TRP A 50 1.03 -38.41 28.72
N ASN A 51 0.95 -39.23 27.69
CA ASN A 51 1.03 -40.68 27.89
C ASN A 51 2.49 -41.13 27.87
N SER A 52 2.98 -41.70 28.98
CA SER A 52 4.34 -42.24 29.09
C SER A 52 4.62 -43.47 28.22
N LEU A 53 3.60 -44.11 27.67
CA LEU A 53 3.73 -45.26 26.78
C LEU A 53 4.10 -44.89 25.33
N ILE A 54 4.11 -43.60 24.99
CA ILE A 54 4.36 -43.11 23.63
C ILE A 54 5.56 -42.15 23.66
N SER A 55 6.53 -42.39 22.77
CA SER A 55 7.55 -41.40 22.47
C SER A 55 6.98 -40.39 21.47
N TYR A 56 6.63 -39.21 21.98
CA TYR A 56 6.11 -38.14 21.13
C TYR A 56 7.18 -37.60 20.17
N ASP A 57 8.46 -37.62 20.57
CA ASP A 57 9.56 -37.22 19.69
C ASP A 57 9.59 -38.07 18.42
N GLN A 58 9.52 -39.41 18.56
CA GLN A 58 9.48 -40.33 17.42
C GLN A 58 8.21 -40.16 16.57
N PHE A 59 7.06 -39.90 17.22
CA PHE A 59 5.81 -39.64 16.52
C PHE A 59 5.87 -38.34 15.70
N TYR A 60 6.38 -37.26 16.29
CA TYR A 60 6.55 -35.99 15.61
C TYR A 60 7.56 -36.08 14.48
N GLU A 61 8.68 -36.78 14.64
CA GLU A 61 9.64 -37.00 13.55
C GLU A 61 9.01 -37.80 12.40
N SER A 62 8.18 -38.79 12.70
CA SER A 62 7.50 -39.61 11.68
C SER A 62 6.40 -38.85 10.94
N CYS A 63 5.74 -37.89 11.61
CA CYS A 63 4.65 -37.10 11.06
C CYS A 63 5.06 -35.70 10.60
N ALA A 64 6.34 -35.32 10.73
CA ALA A 64 6.83 -34.02 10.32
C ALA A 64 6.70 -33.88 8.80
N PRO A 65 6.02 -32.85 8.29
CA PRO A 65 5.95 -32.61 6.85
C PRO A 65 7.34 -32.31 6.32
N THR A 66 7.78 -33.02 5.27
CA THR A 66 9.08 -32.76 4.62
C THR A 66 9.18 -31.35 4.03
N TYR A 67 8.04 -30.75 3.69
CA TYR A 67 7.95 -29.40 3.15
C TYR A 67 6.78 -28.65 3.75
N CYS A 68 7.05 -27.45 4.28
CA CYS A 68 5.99 -26.53 4.71
C CYS A 68 5.42 -25.82 3.48
N THR A 69 4.16 -26.11 3.13
CA THR A 69 3.46 -25.36 2.09
C THR A 69 2.64 -24.24 2.72
N TYR A 70 3.02 -22.99 2.44
CA TYR A 70 2.19 -21.84 2.80
C TYR A 70 1.17 -21.61 1.69
N SER A 71 -0.12 -21.64 2.04
CA SER A 71 -1.15 -21.16 1.12
C SER A 71 -1.10 -19.64 1.09
N GLN A 72 -0.46 -19.07 0.08
CA GLN A 72 -0.64 -17.65 -0.21
C GLN A 72 -2.08 -17.46 -0.67
N ARG A 73 -2.93 -16.99 0.25
CA ARG A 73 -4.25 -16.47 -0.12
C ARG A 73 -4.02 -15.17 -0.89
N ILE A 74 -3.86 -15.31 -2.20
CA ILE A 74 -3.95 -14.17 -3.12
C ILE A 74 -5.42 -13.76 -3.05
N TYR A 75 -5.72 -12.76 -2.22
CA TYR A 75 -7.02 -12.12 -2.21
C TYR A 75 -7.29 -11.70 -3.65
N LYS A 76 -8.32 -12.30 -4.26
CA LYS A 76 -8.76 -11.89 -5.59
C LYS A 76 -9.11 -10.41 -5.46
N LYS A 77 -8.34 -9.54 -6.11
CA LYS A 77 -8.60 -8.10 -6.11
C LYS A 77 -10.07 -7.90 -6.44
N ASN A 78 -10.79 -7.25 -5.53
CA ASN A 78 -12.22 -7.08 -5.68
C ASN A 78 -12.48 -6.16 -6.89
N ILE A 79 -13.53 -6.41 -7.67
CA ILE A 79 -13.89 -5.57 -8.82
C ILE A 79 -14.02 -4.09 -8.41
N PHE A 80 -14.53 -3.84 -7.20
CA PHE A 80 -14.65 -2.52 -6.61
C PHE A 80 -13.30 -1.81 -6.39
N GLU A 81 -12.29 -2.54 -5.93
CA GLU A 81 -10.94 -1.99 -5.72
C GLU A 81 -10.33 -1.50 -7.03
N THR A 82 -10.56 -2.25 -8.12
CA THR A 82 -10.13 -1.88 -9.47
C THR A 82 -10.87 -0.63 -9.96
N MET A 83 -12.18 -0.52 -9.73
CA MET A 83 -12.97 0.64 -10.15
C MET A 83 -12.56 1.91 -9.40
N ILE A 84 -12.35 1.82 -8.08
CA ILE A 84 -11.89 2.96 -7.28
C ILE A 84 -10.53 3.44 -7.79
N MET A 85 -9.60 2.51 -8.07
CA MET A 85 -8.29 2.86 -8.60
C MET A 85 -8.40 3.60 -9.94
N LEU A 86 -9.25 3.15 -10.86
CA LEU A 86 -9.48 3.82 -12.14
C LEU A 86 -10.07 5.22 -11.96
N LEU A 87 -11.06 5.37 -11.09
CA LEU A 87 -11.69 6.67 -10.80
C LEU A 87 -10.69 7.64 -10.17
N SER A 88 -9.88 7.18 -9.23
CA SER A 88 -8.81 7.99 -8.61
C SER A 88 -7.74 8.39 -9.62
N LEU A 89 -7.41 7.52 -10.56
CA LEU A 89 -6.38 7.79 -11.56
C LEU A 89 -6.87 8.82 -12.58
N ILE A 90 -8.10 8.67 -13.08
CA ILE A 90 -8.73 9.62 -14.00
C ILE A 90 -8.96 10.97 -13.32
N GLY A 91 -9.58 10.95 -12.13
CA GLY A 91 -9.89 12.15 -11.37
C GLY A 91 -8.63 12.90 -10.91
N GLY A 92 -7.66 12.16 -10.37
CA GLY A 92 -6.38 12.69 -9.92
C GLY A 92 -5.56 13.30 -11.04
N LEU A 93 -5.52 12.66 -12.22
CA LEU A 93 -4.78 13.17 -13.37
C LEU A 93 -5.39 14.48 -13.90
N ILE A 94 -6.71 14.54 -14.06
CA ILE A 94 -7.39 15.75 -14.53
C ILE A 94 -7.21 16.90 -13.51
N PHE A 95 -7.35 16.61 -12.22
CA PHE A 95 -7.19 17.59 -11.16
C PHE A 95 -5.75 18.11 -11.08
N ALA A 96 -4.76 17.21 -11.10
CA ALA A 96 -3.34 17.57 -11.08
C ALA A 96 -2.97 18.43 -12.30
N LEU A 97 -3.44 18.07 -13.49
CA LEU A 97 -3.16 18.84 -14.70
C LEU A 97 -3.76 20.24 -14.62
N ARG A 98 -5.02 20.38 -14.17
CA ARG A 98 -5.64 21.71 -13.98
C ARG A 98 -4.93 22.58 -12.93
N LEU A 99 -4.32 21.96 -11.92
CA LEU A 99 -3.56 22.66 -10.90
C LEU A 99 -2.16 23.09 -11.40
N ILE A 100 -1.51 22.24 -12.20
CA ILE A 100 -0.13 22.45 -12.67
C ILE A 100 -0.08 23.35 -13.92
N VAL A 101 -1.07 23.29 -14.81
CA VAL A 101 -1.07 24.07 -16.06
C VAL A 101 -0.97 25.60 -15.85
N PRO A 102 -1.80 26.26 -15.01
CA PRO A 102 -1.73 27.72 -14.86
C PRO A 102 -0.36 28.26 -14.40
N PRO A 103 0.31 27.70 -13.37
CA PRO A 103 1.64 28.17 -12.98
C PRO A 103 2.70 27.84 -14.04
N LEU A 104 2.58 26.71 -14.73
CA LEU A 104 3.53 26.29 -15.76
C LEU A 104 3.45 27.20 -17.00
N VAL A 105 2.25 27.57 -17.43
CA VAL A 105 2.04 28.54 -18.52
C VAL A 105 2.60 29.91 -18.16
N ASN A 106 2.30 30.43 -16.96
CA ASN A 106 2.86 31.71 -16.52
C ASN A 106 4.38 31.68 -16.43
N PHE A 107 4.97 30.58 -15.95
CA PHE A 107 6.42 30.40 -15.89
C PHE A 107 7.06 30.41 -17.27
N VAL A 108 6.48 29.68 -18.23
CA VAL A 108 6.97 29.63 -19.62
C VAL A 108 6.84 31.00 -20.29
N PHE A 109 5.68 31.67 -20.17
CA PHE A 109 5.47 32.98 -20.78
C PHE A 109 6.43 34.03 -20.22
N ASN A 110 6.64 34.04 -18.89
CA ASN A 110 7.55 34.98 -18.24
C ASN A 110 9.03 34.71 -18.58
N SER A 111 9.38 33.47 -18.92
CA SER A 111 10.73 33.12 -19.37
C SER A 111 10.97 33.53 -20.83
N LEU A 112 9.98 33.38 -21.71
CA LEU A 112 10.09 33.76 -23.12
C LEU A 112 10.13 35.29 -23.33
N THR A 113 9.43 36.06 -22.49
CA THR A 113 9.43 37.53 -22.57
C THR A 113 10.75 38.14 -22.08
N ARG A 114 11.48 37.47 -21.18
CA ARG A 114 12.82 37.89 -20.74
C ARG A 114 13.83 37.87 -21.87
N THR A 115 13.79 36.86 -22.74
CA THR A 115 14.70 36.75 -23.89
C THR A 115 14.38 37.74 -25.02
N LYS A 116 13.12 38.20 -25.14
CA LYS A 116 12.72 39.19 -26.17
C LYS A 116 13.03 40.65 -25.82
N LYS A 117 13.37 40.96 -24.56
CA LYS A 117 13.69 42.33 -24.15
C LYS A 117 15.02 42.86 -24.73
N GLU A 118 15.95 41.98 -25.12
CA GLU A 118 17.22 42.38 -25.77
C GLU A 118 17.09 42.65 -27.28
N GLN A 119 15.97 42.31 -27.94
CA GLN A 119 15.79 42.56 -29.39
C GLN A 119 14.91 43.78 -29.73
N ASN A 120 14.13 44.33 -28.79
CA ASN A 120 13.24 45.48 -29.05
C ASN A 120 13.93 46.86 -28.92
N GLN A 121 15.18 46.95 -28.46
CA GLN A 121 15.91 48.23 -28.42
C GLN A 121 16.47 48.66 -29.80
N THR A 122 16.59 47.76 -30.78
CA THR A 122 17.18 48.06 -32.10
C THR A 122 16.18 48.44 -33.20
N GLN A 123 14.87 48.22 -33.02
CA GLN A 123 13.84 48.64 -33.99
C GLN A 123 13.12 49.96 -33.64
N GLY A 124 13.18 50.42 -32.38
CA GLY A 124 12.60 51.70 -31.97
C GLY A 124 13.35 52.96 -32.46
N ASN A 125 14.65 52.85 -32.74
CA ASN A 125 15.48 53.99 -33.16
C ASN A 125 15.40 54.31 -34.66
N ARG A 126 15.01 53.36 -35.52
CA ARG A 126 14.99 53.61 -36.99
C ARG A 126 13.75 54.36 -37.47
N TYR A 127 12.69 54.43 -36.67
CA TYR A 127 11.45 55.14 -37.03
C TYR A 127 11.52 56.64 -36.67
N SER A 128 12.27 57.01 -35.63
CA SER A 128 12.50 58.42 -35.24
C SER A 128 13.46 59.17 -36.16
N ASP A 129 14.27 58.45 -36.96
CA ASP A 129 15.23 59.05 -37.90
C ASP A 129 14.61 59.35 -39.29
N ILE A 130 13.37 58.92 -39.56
CA ILE A 130 12.74 59.00 -40.89
C ILE A 130 11.76 60.20 -41.01
N TYR A 131 11.31 60.80 -39.90
CA TYR A 131 10.38 61.93 -39.93
C TYR A 131 10.84 63.08 -39.03
N PRO A 132 11.51 64.12 -39.57
CA PRO A 132 11.68 65.37 -38.86
C PRO A 132 10.49 66.27 -39.18
N ILE A 133 9.51 66.36 -38.27
CA ILE A 133 8.51 67.44 -38.36
C ILE A 133 8.67 68.33 -37.14
N GLY A 134 9.27 69.49 -37.42
CA GLY A 134 9.41 70.56 -36.47
C GLY A 134 8.13 71.36 -36.29
N SER A 135 8.12 72.07 -35.16
CA SER A 135 7.52 73.39 -34.95
C SER A 135 5.99 73.49 -35.07
N LYS A 136 5.32 73.73 -33.94
CA LYS A 136 4.92 75.07 -33.44
C LYS A 136 3.81 74.96 -32.38
N ASN A 137 4.14 75.43 -31.19
CA ASN A 137 3.36 76.22 -30.21
C ASN A 137 1.82 76.28 -30.35
N ALA A 138 1.11 75.98 -29.26
CA ALA A 138 -0.20 76.53 -28.94
C ALA A 138 -0.31 76.65 -27.40
N ILE A 139 -0.02 77.82 -26.84
CA ILE A 139 -1.00 78.84 -26.39
C ILE A 139 -1.79 78.41 -25.16
N ARG A 140 -1.41 79.04 -24.05
CA ARG A 140 -2.08 79.16 -22.76
C ARG A 140 -3.41 79.89 -22.93
N THR A 141 -4.50 79.33 -22.42
CA THR A 141 -5.68 80.10 -22.00
C THR A 141 -6.26 79.50 -20.73
N ASN A 142 -6.10 80.26 -19.63
CA ASN A 142 -6.96 80.16 -18.45
C ASN A 142 -8.32 80.77 -18.79
N VAL A 143 -9.41 80.17 -18.34
CA VAL A 143 -10.64 80.89 -18.02
C VAL A 143 -11.24 80.27 -16.75
N SER A 144 -11.64 81.19 -15.88
CA SER A 144 -12.14 81.10 -14.51
C SER A 144 -13.41 80.26 -14.30
#